data_AF-W5SBB0-F1
#
_entry.id   AF-W5SBB0-F1
#
_cell.length_a   1.000
_cell.length_b   1.000
_cell.length_c   1.000
_cell.angle_alpha   90.00
_cell.angle_beta   90.00
_cell.angle_gamma   90.00
#
_symmetry.space_group_name_H-M   'P 1'
#
loop_
_entity.id
_entity.type
_entity.pdbx_description
1 polymer ?
#
loop_
_entity_poly.entity_id
_entity_poly.type
_entity_poly.pdbx_seq_one_letter_code
_entity_poly.pdbx_strand_id
1 'polypeptide(L)'
;MMVKVNKRNLDTIDNNQLDYYQKLKDKLVNNFKKEIFHKIEVIKILKEIKDNEYYKLDGYNSFNSFAKNYKIARTQVYDYLRLANAMEEGLLEERFIIENGLTISLLSLRDKEGVNIKKSRQNPIKPLRFQLKSQNSYAFYKSNAKFTSFLMDELFENQKDFLDKLLKKYKELKGE
;
A
#
# COMPACT_ATOMS: atom_id res chain seq x y z
N MET A 1 6.67 12.12 31.32
CA MET A 1 5.80 13.15 31.90
C MET A 1 4.36 12.79 31.56
N MET A 2 3.55 12.39 32.55
CA MET A 2 2.17 11.93 32.33
C MET A 2 1.23 13.13 32.18
N VAL A 3 0.56 13.24 31.03
CA VAL A 3 -0.49 14.24 30.82
C VAL A 3 -1.77 13.75 31.51
N LYS A 4 -2.12 14.36 32.64
CA LYS A 4 -3.45 14.20 33.26
C LYS A 4 -4.45 15.04 32.47
N VAL A 5 -5.37 14.39 31.76
CA VAL A 5 -6.51 15.05 31.12
C VAL A 5 -7.66 15.06 32.12
N ASN A 6 -8.03 16.23 32.63
CA ASN A 6 -9.20 16.41 33.49
C ASN A 6 -10.36 16.96 32.66
N LYS A 7 -11.49 16.24 32.64
CA LYS A 7 -12.78 16.74 32.15
C LYS A 7 -13.37 17.68 33.22
N ARG A 8 -13.74 18.91 32.84
CA ARG A 8 -15.01 19.62 33.22
C ARG A 8 -14.96 21.14 32.93
N ASN A 9 -16.13 21.63 32.51
CA ASN A 9 -16.64 23.01 32.45
C ASN A 9 -16.23 23.88 31.24
N LEU A 10 -17.17 24.03 30.32
CA LEU A 10 -17.14 24.88 29.11
C LEU A 10 -17.79 26.26 29.35
N ASP A 11 -18.01 26.64 30.60
CA ASP A 11 -18.65 27.92 30.92
C ASP A 11 -17.60 28.86 31.53
N THR A 12 -17.32 29.93 30.79
CA THR A 12 -16.28 30.98 30.99
C THR A 12 -14.85 30.57 30.60
N ILE A 13 -14.62 30.38 29.30
CA ILE A 13 -13.26 30.50 28.75
C ILE A 13 -12.85 31.98 28.90
N ASP A 14 -11.97 32.25 29.86
CA ASP A 14 -11.35 33.56 30.03
C ASP A 14 -10.63 33.96 28.74
N ASN A 15 -10.73 35.22 28.28
CA ASN A 15 -10.15 35.67 27.01
C ASN A 15 -8.66 35.33 26.90
N ASN A 16 -7.95 35.28 28.04
CA ASN A 16 -6.56 34.87 28.15
C ASN A 16 -6.33 33.38 27.84
N GLN A 17 -7.26 32.50 28.20
CA GLN A 17 -7.20 31.07 27.87
C GLN A 17 -7.44 30.84 26.38
N LEU A 18 -8.33 31.62 25.77
CA LEU A 18 -8.59 31.56 24.32
C LEU A 18 -7.38 32.03 23.52
N ASP A 19 -6.74 33.14 23.91
CA ASP A 19 -5.51 33.64 23.28
C ASP A 19 -4.35 32.64 23.43
N TYR A 20 -4.18 32.06 24.63
CA TYR A 20 -3.17 31.03 24.85
C TYR A 20 -3.43 29.76 24.01
N TYR A 21 -4.69 29.32 23.90
CA TYR A 21 -5.05 28.20 23.04
C TYR A 21 -4.75 28.49 21.57
N GLN A 22 -5.03 29.71 21.09
CA GLN A 22 -4.72 30.09 19.72
C GLN A 22 -3.21 30.09 19.46
N LYS A 23 -2.40 30.62 20.40
CA LYS A 23 -0.93 30.53 20.34
C LYS A 23 -0.43 29.09 20.29
N LEU A 24 -1.05 28.17 21.04
CA LEU A 24 -0.70 26.75 20.99
C LEU A 24 -1.03 26.13 19.63
N LYS A 25 -2.18 26.46 19.03
CA LYS A 25 -2.54 26.01 17.68
C LYS A 25 -1.54 26.50 16.65
N ASP A 26 -1.17 27.77 16.69
CA ASP A 26 -0.21 28.35 15.75
C ASP A 26 1.18 27.70 15.92
N LYS A 27 1.60 27.47 17.15
CA LYS A 27 2.85 26.75 17.45
C LYS A 27 2.82 25.31 16.91
N LEU A 28 1.69 24.64 17.04
CA LEU A 28 1.50 23.28 16.54
C LEU A 28 1.57 23.23 15.01
N VAL A 29 0.90 24.14 14.30
CA VAL A 29 0.99 24.27 12.84
C VAL A 29 2.42 24.55 12.40
N ASN A 30 3.11 25.48 13.07
CA ASN A 30 4.49 25.84 12.74
C ASN A 30 5.47 24.68 12.98
N ASN A 31 5.27 23.89 14.03
CA ASN A 31 6.08 22.71 14.30
C ASN A 31 5.90 21.66 13.21
N PHE A 32 4.67 21.40 12.75
CA PHE A 32 4.43 20.47 11.65
C PHE A 32 5.03 20.95 10.33
N LYS A 33 4.94 22.25 10.01
CA LYS A 33 5.59 22.82 8.82
C LYS A 33 7.11 22.64 8.87
N LYS A 34 7.73 22.91 10.02
CA LYS A 34 9.17 22.68 10.23
C LYS A 34 9.55 21.21 10.09
N GLU A 35 8.76 20.30 10.66
CA GLU A 35 8.97 18.86 10.51
C GLU A 35 8.92 18.44 9.04
N ILE A 36 7.94 18.90 8.28
CA ILE A 36 7.83 18.61 6.86
C ILE A 36 9.02 19.18 6.09
N PHE A 37 9.42 20.42 6.38
CA PHE A 37 10.58 21.05 5.76
C PHE A 37 11.85 20.20 5.95
N HIS A 38 12.15 19.77 7.18
CA HIS A 38 13.29 18.89 7.43
C HIS A 38 13.16 17.53 6.74
N LYS A 39 11.95 16.99 6.60
CA LYS A 39 11.75 15.77 5.81
C LYS A 39 12.03 15.98 4.32
N ILE A 40 11.71 17.13 3.75
CA ILE A 40 12.05 17.47 2.36
C ILE A 40 13.58 17.52 2.19
N GLU A 41 14.30 18.11 3.14
CA GLU A 41 15.78 18.10 3.13
C GLU A 41 16.33 16.66 3.15
N VAL A 42 15.80 15.80 4.03
CA VAL A 42 16.15 14.38 4.07
C VAL A 42 15.89 13.69 2.73
N ILE A 43 14.75 13.97 2.09
CA ILE A 43 14.40 13.42 0.77
C ILE A 43 15.44 13.80 -0.29
N LYS A 44 15.85 15.07 -0.33
CA LYS A 44 16.88 15.56 -1.27
C LYS A 44 18.24 14.90 -1.04
N ILE A 45 18.68 14.83 0.21
CA ILE A 45 19.96 14.17 0.57
C ILE A 45 19.94 12.69 0.16
N LEU A 46 18.85 11.98 0.44
CA LEU A 46 18.70 10.57 0.07
C LEU A 46 18.75 10.35 -1.44
N LYS A 47 18.12 11.25 -2.21
CA LYS A 47 18.14 11.23 -3.67
C LYS A 47 19.55 11.43 -4.21
N GLU A 48 20.26 12.45 -3.73
CA GLU A 48 21.64 12.74 -4.13
C GLU A 48 22.60 11.58 -3.81
N ILE A 49 22.49 10.98 -2.61
CA ILE A 49 23.29 9.80 -2.23
C ILE A 49 22.98 8.60 -3.13
N LYS A 50 21.71 8.40 -3.48
CA LYS A 50 21.31 7.29 -4.33
C LYS A 50 21.84 7.47 -5.75
N ASP A 51 21.64 8.64 -6.35
CA ASP A 51 21.95 8.88 -7.76
C ASP A 51 23.45 8.85 -8.03
N ASN A 52 24.26 9.37 -7.10
CA ASN A 52 25.72 9.31 -7.18
C ASN A 52 26.32 8.02 -6.59
N GLU A 53 25.46 7.12 -6.10
CA GLU A 53 25.85 5.89 -5.42
C GLU A 53 26.81 6.08 -4.23
N TYR A 54 26.78 7.22 -3.54
CA TYR A 54 27.68 7.55 -2.42
C TYR A 54 27.57 6.58 -1.25
N TYR A 55 26.45 5.85 -1.13
CA TYR A 55 26.32 4.77 -0.16
C TYR A 55 27.39 3.67 -0.33
N LYS A 56 28.02 3.54 -1.51
CA LYS A 56 29.13 2.60 -1.73
C LYS A 56 30.43 3.04 -1.05
N LEU A 57 30.60 4.34 -0.76
CA LEU A 57 31.79 4.86 -0.06
C LEU A 57 31.88 4.30 1.38
N ASP A 58 30.73 4.04 2.00
CA ASP A 58 30.62 3.38 3.30
C ASP A 58 30.57 1.84 3.19
N GLY A 59 30.78 1.27 2.00
CA GLY A 59 30.78 -0.18 1.77
C GLY A 59 29.40 -0.84 1.72
N TYR A 60 28.31 -0.09 1.57
CA TYR A 60 26.99 -0.71 1.43
C TYR A 60 26.77 -1.30 0.03
N ASN A 61 26.32 -2.55 0.00
CA ASN A 61 25.97 -3.24 -1.25
C ASN A 61 24.66 -2.74 -1.90
N SER A 62 23.85 -1.98 -1.17
CA SER A 62 22.61 -1.39 -1.69
C SER A 62 22.21 -0.12 -0.97
N PHE A 63 21.49 0.76 -1.66
CA PHE A 63 20.93 1.97 -1.05
C PHE A 63 19.95 1.65 0.10
N ASN A 64 19.17 0.56 -0.02
CA ASN A 64 18.24 0.15 1.04
C ASN A 64 18.97 -0.30 2.32
N SER A 65 20.14 -0.95 2.20
CA SER A 65 20.96 -1.30 3.37
C SER A 65 21.53 -0.06 4.05
N PHE A 66 21.94 0.94 3.27
CA PHE A 66 22.37 2.24 3.79
C PHE A 66 21.24 2.94 4.56
N ALA A 67 20.07 3.10 3.93
CA ALA A 67 18.95 3.84 4.51
C ALA A 67 18.42 3.22 5.82
N LYS A 68 18.56 1.89 6.00
CA LYS A 68 18.16 1.18 7.22
C LYS A 68 18.89 1.71 8.46
N ASN A 69 20.12 2.18 8.33
CA ASN A 69 20.91 2.69 9.46
C ASN A 69 20.43 4.05 9.98
N TYR A 70 19.63 4.77 9.20
CA TYR A 70 19.03 6.05 9.58
C TYR A 70 17.58 5.91 10.08
N LYS A 71 17.17 4.69 10.48
CA LYS A 71 15.82 4.37 10.95
C LYS A 71 14.72 4.67 9.91
N ILE A 72 15.05 4.62 8.62
CA ILE A 72 14.09 4.80 7.55
C ILE A 72 13.59 3.43 7.09
N ALA A 73 12.27 3.22 7.16
CA ALA A 73 11.68 1.97 6.71
C ALA A 73 11.82 1.83 5.18
N ARG A 74 11.98 0.60 4.68
CA ARG A 74 12.14 0.36 3.24
C ARG A 74 11.01 0.97 2.40
N THR A 75 9.77 0.91 2.88
CA THR A 75 8.62 1.54 2.21
C THR A 75 8.76 3.07 2.13
N GLN A 76 9.19 3.70 3.23
CA GLN A 76 9.46 5.15 3.26
C GLN A 76 10.58 5.54 2.31
N VAL A 77 11.63 4.72 2.15
CA VAL A 77 12.70 4.99 1.18
C VAL A 77 12.13 5.09 -0.24
N TYR A 78 11.26 4.15 -0.65
CA TYR A 78 10.63 4.21 -1.97
C TYR A 78 9.73 5.46 -2.13
N ASP A 79 8.93 5.78 -1.11
CA ASP A 79 8.05 6.95 -1.13
C ASP A 79 8.86 8.26 -1.23
N TYR A 80 9.96 8.36 -0.47
CA TYR A 80 10.86 9.52 -0.49
C TYR A 80 11.52 9.71 -1.84
N LEU A 81 12.04 8.63 -2.44
CA LEU A 81 12.63 8.69 -3.77
C LEU A 81 11.60 9.08 -4.84
N ARG A 82 10.35 8.63 -4.70
CA ARG A 82 9.27 9.02 -5.61
C ARG A 82 8.94 10.50 -5.51
N LEU A 83 8.84 11.04 -4.28
CA LEU A 83 8.66 12.47 -4.07
C LEU A 83 9.82 13.28 -4.63
N ALA A 84 11.07 12.82 -4.44
CA ALA A 84 12.25 13.48 -4.98
C ALA A 84 12.21 13.59 -6.51
N ASN A 85 11.95 12.46 -7.19
CA ASN A 85 11.84 12.44 -8.65
C ASN A 85 10.71 13.37 -9.14
N ALA A 86 9.55 13.34 -8.49
CA ALA A 86 8.45 14.22 -8.87
C ALA A 86 8.74 15.71 -8.67
N MET A 87 9.57 16.07 -7.68
CA MET A 87 10.06 17.43 -7.51
C MET A 87 11.06 17.83 -8.62
N GLU A 88 11.99 16.94 -8.97
CA GLU A 88 12.95 17.17 -10.08
C GLU A 88 12.26 17.30 -11.44
N GLU A 89 11.23 16.50 -11.68
CA GLU A 89 10.42 16.52 -12.91
C GLU A 89 9.43 17.71 -12.96
N GLY A 90 9.35 18.52 -11.88
CA GLY A 90 8.43 19.65 -11.79
C GLY A 90 6.94 19.27 -11.63
N LEU A 91 6.65 17.99 -11.35
CA LEU A 91 5.29 17.47 -11.16
C LEU A 91 4.72 17.81 -9.77
N LEU A 92 5.61 18.10 -8.81
CA LEU A 92 5.30 18.40 -7.42
C LEU A 92 6.14 19.56 -6.89
N GLU A 93 5.49 20.61 -6.42
CA GLU A 93 6.18 21.75 -5.80
C GLU A 93 6.45 21.50 -4.31
N GLU A 94 7.62 21.94 -3.82
CA GLU A 94 7.96 21.85 -2.39
C GLU A 94 6.96 22.58 -1.50
N ARG A 95 6.44 23.73 -1.95
CA ARG A 95 5.43 24.51 -1.22
C ARG A 95 4.17 23.69 -0.96
N PHE A 96 3.74 22.94 -1.97
CA PHE A 96 2.59 22.04 -1.85
C PHE A 96 2.83 20.97 -0.79
N ILE A 97 4.05 20.41 -0.71
CA ILE A 97 4.42 19.43 0.30
C ILE A 97 4.41 20.05 1.70
N ILE A 98 4.95 21.25 1.87
CA ILE A 98 4.99 21.96 3.16
C ILE A 98 3.58 22.24 3.69
N GLU A 99 2.65 22.57 2.80
CA GLU A 99 1.27 22.89 3.17
C GLU A 99 0.41 21.65 3.45
N ASN A 100 0.58 20.59 2.64
CA ASN A 100 -0.31 19.41 2.67
C ASN A 100 0.32 18.17 3.31
N GLY A 101 1.62 18.19 3.58
CA GLY A 101 2.39 17.07 4.10
C GLY A 101 2.69 15.99 3.05
N LEU A 102 3.54 15.04 3.46
CA LEU A 102 4.05 13.99 2.57
C LEU A 102 2.97 13.03 2.08
N THR A 103 2.03 12.66 2.95
CA THR A 103 0.99 11.67 2.62
C THR A 103 0.07 12.17 1.51
N ILE A 104 -0.44 13.40 1.63
CA ILE A 104 -1.30 14.00 0.61
C ILE A 104 -0.53 14.22 -0.68
N SER A 105 0.74 14.63 -0.59
CA SER A 105 1.61 14.78 -1.74
C SER A 105 1.88 13.46 -2.47
N LEU A 106 2.07 12.36 -1.76
CA LEU A 106 2.21 11.03 -2.36
C LEU A 106 0.92 10.55 -3.04
N LEU A 107 -0.24 10.88 -2.46
CA LEU A 107 -1.54 10.55 -3.04
C LEU A 107 -1.79 11.34 -4.32
N SER A 108 -1.47 12.64 -4.36
CA SER A 108 -1.66 13.46 -5.56
C SER A 108 -0.82 12.98 -6.76
N LEU A 109 0.34 12.37 -6.50
CA LEU A 109 1.14 11.72 -7.54
C LEU A 109 0.50 10.45 -8.11
N ARG A 110 -0.30 9.73 -7.32
CA ARG A 110 -1.01 8.53 -7.82
C ARG A 110 -2.08 8.89 -8.84
N ASP A 111 -2.74 10.03 -8.67
CA ASP A 111 -3.79 10.49 -9.57
C ASP A 111 -3.21 11.13 -10.85
N LYS A 112 -2.05 11.79 -10.76
CA LYS A 112 -1.37 12.45 -11.89
C LYS A 112 -0.54 11.50 -12.77
N GLU A 113 0.11 10.48 -12.20
CA GLU A 113 0.98 9.57 -12.99
C GLU A 113 0.21 8.55 -13.84
N GLY A 114 -1.14 8.55 -13.84
CA GLY A 114 -1.91 7.67 -14.72
C GLY A 114 -1.57 6.18 -14.56
N VAL A 115 -0.93 5.78 -13.46
CA VAL A 115 -0.77 4.38 -13.11
C VAL A 115 -2.11 3.98 -12.58
N ASN A 116 -2.98 3.59 -13.52
CA ASN A 116 -4.03 2.59 -13.36
C ASN A 116 -3.75 1.88 -12.04
N ILE A 117 -4.53 2.21 -10.99
CA ILE A 117 -4.71 1.33 -9.84
C ILE A 117 -4.68 -0.03 -10.48
N LYS A 118 -3.60 -0.82 -10.27
CA LYS A 118 -3.48 -2.11 -10.93
C LYS A 118 -4.79 -2.77 -10.60
N LYS A 119 -5.72 -2.84 -11.58
CA LYS A 119 -6.94 -3.61 -11.42
C LYS A 119 -6.36 -4.92 -10.97
N SER A 120 -6.68 -5.24 -9.73
CA SER A 120 -6.10 -6.37 -9.06
C SER A 120 -6.05 -7.48 -10.10
N ARG A 121 -4.88 -8.09 -10.34
CA ARG A 121 -4.84 -9.31 -11.15
C ARG A 121 -5.64 -10.44 -10.47
N GLN A 122 -6.44 -10.15 -9.43
CA GLN A 122 -7.63 -10.94 -9.15
C GLN A 122 -8.41 -11.05 -10.44
N ASN A 123 -8.36 -12.26 -10.99
CA ASN A 123 -9.43 -12.74 -11.84
C ASN A 123 -10.76 -12.26 -11.23
N PRO A 124 -11.65 -11.66 -12.04
CA PRO A 124 -12.96 -11.23 -11.56
C PRO A 124 -13.73 -12.42 -10.95
N ILE A 125 -13.36 -13.64 -11.33
CA ILE A 125 -13.86 -14.90 -10.83
C ILE A 125 -12.92 -15.44 -9.73
N LYS A 126 -13.48 -15.73 -8.56
CA LYS A 126 -12.74 -16.37 -7.46
C LYS A 126 -12.29 -17.78 -7.91
N PRO A 127 -11.03 -18.19 -7.65
CA PRO A 127 -10.56 -19.51 -8.01
C PRO A 127 -11.34 -20.57 -7.23
N LEU A 128 -11.88 -21.55 -7.95
CA LEU A 128 -12.58 -22.69 -7.37
C LEU A 128 -11.57 -23.59 -6.65
N ARG A 129 -11.87 -24.02 -5.42
CA ARG A 129 -11.01 -24.88 -4.61
C ARG A 129 -11.68 -26.22 -4.38
N PHE A 130 -11.04 -27.29 -4.83
CA PHE A 130 -11.50 -28.66 -4.64
C PHE A 130 -10.64 -29.40 -3.62
N GLN A 131 -11.27 -30.22 -2.79
CA GLN A 131 -10.59 -31.25 -2.01
C GLN A 131 -10.82 -32.60 -2.70
N LEU A 132 -9.77 -33.14 -3.31
CA LEU A 132 -9.82 -34.42 -4.00
C LEU A 132 -9.52 -35.56 -3.01
N LYS A 133 -10.21 -36.70 -3.15
CA LYS A 133 -10.07 -37.85 -2.27
C LYS A 133 -8.74 -38.60 -2.42
N SER A 134 -8.05 -38.42 -3.55
CA SER A 134 -6.82 -39.15 -3.90
C SER A 134 -5.69 -38.19 -4.24
N GLN A 135 -4.49 -38.50 -3.78
CA GLN A 135 -3.29 -37.72 -4.09
C GLN A 135 -2.94 -37.78 -5.59
N ASN A 136 -3.19 -38.92 -6.24
CA ASN A 136 -2.88 -39.09 -7.66
C ASN A 136 -3.78 -38.22 -8.54
N SER A 137 -5.09 -38.16 -8.23
CA SER A 137 -5.99 -37.28 -8.96
C SER A 137 -5.65 -35.81 -8.74
N TYR A 138 -5.27 -35.43 -7.50
CA TYR A 138 -4.78 -34.09 -7.21
C TYR A 138 -3.52 -33.72 -8.04
N ALA A 139 -2.51 -34.59 -8.06
CA ALA A 139 -1.28 -34.34 -8.80
C ALA A 139 -1.54 -34.19 -10.31
N PHE A 140 -2.42 -35.02 -10.87
CA PHE A 140 -2.80 -34.96 -12.28
C PHE A 140 -3.47 -33.62 -12.64
N TYR A 141 -4.54 -33.22 -11.93
CA TYR A 141 -5.25 -31.98 -12.24
C TYR A 141 -4.41 -30.74 -11.94
N LYS A 142 -3.56 -30.79 -10.89
CA LYS A 142 -2.65 -29.68 -10.56
C LYS A 142 -1.59 -29.46 -11.65
N SER A 143 -0.99 -30.52 -12.15
CA SER A 143 0.00 -30.43 -13.24
C SER A 143 -0.63 -30.02 -14.57
N ASN A 144 -1.93 -30.27 -14.75
CA ASN A 144 -2.68 -29.98 -15.97
C ASN A 144 -3.75 -28.90 -15.75
N ALA A 145 -3.42 -27.80 -15.08
CA ALA A 145 -4.40 -26.79 -14.66
C ALA A 145 -5.18 -26.16 -15.83
N LYS A 146 -4.52 -25.87 -16.96
CA LYS A 146 -5.17 -25.32 -18.17
C LYS A 146 -6.16 -26.31 -18.78
N PHE A 147 -5.75 -27.58 -18.91
CA PHE A 147 -6.63 -28.64 -19.38
C PHE A 147 -7.81 -28.86 -18.43
N THR A 148 -7.58 -28.78 -17.12
CA THR A 148 -8.66 -28.92 -16.12
C THR A 148 -9.70 -27.79 -16.26
N SER A 149 -9.26 -26.56 -16.51
CA SER A 149 -10.18 -25.45 -16.81
C SER A 149 -10.99 -25.74 -18.07
N PHE A 150 -10.31 -26.07 -19.17
CA PHE A 150 -10.94 -26.41 -20.45
C PHE A 150 -11.95 -27.56 -20.30
N LEU A 151 -11.59 -28.63 -19.59
CA LEU A 151 -12.46 -29.78 -19.35
C LEU A 151 -13.76 -29.37 -18.64
N MET A 152 -13.68 -28.50 -17.64
CA MET A 152 -14.85 -28.06 -16.88
C MET A 152 -15.77 -27.19 -17.72
N ASP A 153 -15.21 -26.28 -18.52
CA ASP A 153 -15.98 -25.42 -19.43
C ASP A 153 -16.63 -26.25 -20.54
N GLU A 154 -15.88 -27.15 -21.18
CA GLU A 154 -16.35 -28.06 -22.24
C GLU A 154 -17.48 -28.98 -21.75
N LEU A 155 -17.35 -29.54 -20.54
CA LEU A 155 -18.39 -30.38 -19.95
C LEU A 155 -19.68 -29.59 -19.71
N PHE A 156 -19.56 -28.33 -19.28
CA PHE A 156 -20.70 -27.48 -18.97
C PHE A 156 -21.41 -26.97 -20.24
N GLU A 157 -20.65 -26.55 -21.25
CA GLU A 157 -21.18 -25.97 -22.48
C GLU A 157 -21.68 -27.04 -23.46
N ASN A 158 -20.91 -28.11 -23.66
CA ASN A 158 -21.13 -29.05 -24.76
C ASN A 158 -21.57 -30.46 -24.32
N GLN A 159 -21.39 -30.83 -23.05
CA GLN A 159 -21.70 -32.19 -22.55
C GLN A 159 -22.64 -32.20 -21.32
N LYS A 160 -23.61 -31.29 -21.31
CA LYS A 160 -24.52 -31.08 -20.18
C LYS A 160 -25.29 -32.33 -19.75
N ASP A 161 -25.76 -33.14 -20.70
CA ASP A 161 -26.45 -34.40 -20.40
C ASP A 161 -25.58 -35.38 -19.62
N PHE A 162 -24.29 -35.44 -19.94
CA PHE A 162 -23.33 -36.27 -19.21
C PHE A 162 -23.05 -35.70 -17.82
N LEU A 163 -22.88 -34.38 -17.73
CA LEU A 163 -22.72 -33.68 -16.45
C LEU A 163 -23.93 -33.93 -15.52
N ASP A 164 -25.15 -33.89 -16.04
CA ASP A 164 -26.37 -34.17 -15.29
C ASP A 164 -26.45 -35.62 -14.81
N LYS A 165 -26.01 -36.59 -15.62
CA LYS A 165 -25.89 -38.00 -15.19
C LYS A 165 -24.91 -38.15 -14.03
N LEU A 166 -23.76 -37.48 -14.09
CA LEU A 166 -22.78 -37.50 -13.00
C LEU A 166 -23.34 -36.84 -11.72
N LEU A 167 -24.08 -35.75 -11.88
CA LEU A 167 -24.71 -35.03 -10.77
C LEU A 167 -25.81 -35.87 -10.08
N LYS A 168 -26.63 -36.60 -10.85
CA LYS A 168 -27.61 -37.56 -10.31
C LYS A 168 -26.93 -38.66 -9.51
N LYS A 169 -25.92 -39.32 -10.09
CA LYS A 169 -25.14 -40.36 -9.40
C LYS A 169 -24.49 -39.84 -8.11
N TYR A 170 -23.99 -38.60 -8.12
CA TYR A 170 -23.42 -37.99 -6.92
C TYR A 170 -24.46 -37.82 -5.80
N LYS A 171 -25.69 -37.39 -6.12
CA LYS A 171 -26.78 -37.23 -5.15
C LYS A 171 -27.21 -38.56 -4.55
N GLU A 172 -27.39 -39.58 -5.39
CA GLU A 172 -27.72 -40.95 -4.96
C GLU A 172 -26.68 -41.51 -3.97
N LEU A 173 -25.39 -41.27 -4.22
CA LEU A 173 -24.30 -41.70 -3.33
C LEU A 173 -24.21 -40.89 -2.04
N LYS A 174 -24.73 -39.67 -2.02
CA LYS A 174 -24.76 -38.79 -0.84
C LYS A 174 -26.00 -39.06 0.04
N GLY A 175 -26.98 -39.81 -0.46
CA GLY A 175 -28.25 -40.07 0.21
C GLY A 175 -29.22 -38.89 0.17
N GLU A 176 -29.10 -38.02 -0.83
CA GLU A 176 -30.03 -36.90 -1.12
C GLU A 176 -30.98 -37.24 -2.27
#